data_AF-A0A935EAY9-F1
#
_entry.id   AF-A0A935EAY9-F1
#
_cell.length_a   1.000
_cell.length_b   1.000
_cell.length_c   1.000
_cell.angle_alpha   90.00
_cell.angle_beta   90.00
_cell.angle_gamma   90.00
#
_symmetry.space_group_name_H-M   'P 1'
#
loop_
_entity.id
_entity.type
_entity.pdbx_description
1 polymer ?
#
loop_
_entity_poly.entity_id
_entity_poly.type
_entity_poly.pdbx_seq_one_letter_code
_entity_poly.pdbx_strand_id
1 'polypeptide(L)'
;MSELAPGSSPIPPISPIPPIPPEALLTRSMLLSVMESSGLEPRRTLGQNFVVDPNTIRRIVERSGVRPGDRVFEIGPGLGSLTRGLIAAGTRPVVVEIDAQLVPILRSTLGDAAEVVQGDALAVDWSEVLGTEPGWVGVANLPYNVATAVVIRLAEEVPVVQRLLVMVQREVGERWVATPGSKVYGIPSVLLARHMAARLAGGVSPEVFHPKPRVDSVLVELIRRDRPVETASPKAFGDLVRAAFQQRRKMLRRSLAGRVDADGFGAVGLSGDERPEMLDVETWCRLATCVAAPSAPGGTVSA
;
A
#
# COMPACT_ATOMS: atom_id res chain seq x y z
N MET A 1 38.99 5.45 36.44
CA MET A 1 38.19 4.64 35.50
C MET A 1 36.76 5.14 35.56
N SER A 2 36.35 5.76 34.44
CA SER A 2 35.01 6.11 33.93
C SER A 2 33.81 6.25 34.87
N GLU A 3 33.20 7.44 34.78
CA GLU A 3 31.83 7.78 35.13
C GLU A 3 30.79 6.83 34.51
N LEU A 4 29.70 6.61 35.24
CA LEU A 4 28.42 6.09 34.75
C LEU A 4 27.41 7.26 34.85
N ALA A 5 26.86 7.63 33.69
CA ALA A 5 25.94 8.75 33.51
C ALA A 5 24.56 8.53 34.19
N PRO A 6 23.85 9.60 34.60
CA PRO A 6 22.58 9.50 35.30
C PRO A 6 21.42 9.20 34.34
N GLY A 7 20.35 8.68 34.94
CA GLY A 7 19.23 8.04 34.27
C GLY A 7 18.38 8.95 33.39
N SER A 8 17.69 8.28 32.47
CA SER A 8 16.62 8.78 31.63
C SER A 8 15.55 9.51 32.47
N SER A 9 15.36 10.81 32.22
CA SER A 9 14.22 11.56 32.76
C SER A 9 12.89 10.90 32.36
N PRO A 10 11.91 10.79 33.28
CA PRO A 10 10.57 10.37 32.93
C PRO A 10 9.95 11.37 31.94
N ILE A 11 9.25 10.82 30.94
CA ILE A 11 8.43 11.61 30.01
C ILE A 11 7.42 12.40 30.85
N PRO A 12 7.31 13.74 30.69
CA PRO A 12 6.35 14.52 31.45
C PRO A 12 4.92 14.02 31.21
N PRO A 13 4.03 14.08 32.22
CA PRO A 13 2.63 13.71 32.03
C PRO A 13 2.04 14.58 30.91
N ILE A 14 1.42 13.91 29.93
CA ILE A 14 0.75 14.54 28.80
C ILE A 14 -0.28 15.53 29.38
N SER A 15 -0.09 16.84 29.14
CA SER A 15 -1.11 17.83 29.47
C SER A 15 -2.41 17.42 28.78
N PRO A 16 -3.56 17.37 29.49
CA PRO A 16 -4.79 16.86 28.90
C PRO A 16 -5.14 17.71 27.69
N ILE A 17 -5.02 17.12 26.51
CA ILE A 17 -5.61 17.65 25.29
C ILE A 17 -7.08 17.86 25.63
N PRO A 18 -7.67 19.05 25.40
CA PRO A 18 -9.09 19.27 25.65
C PRO A 18 -9.89 18.13 24.99
N PRO A 19 -11.00 17.65 25.58
CA PRO A 19 -11.70 16.49 25.04
C PRO A 19 -12.22 16.82 23.63
N ILE A 20 -11.47 16.40 22.62
CA ILE A 20 -11.84 16.51 21.21
C ILE A 20 -12.63 15.25 20.89
N PRO A 21 -13.92 15.34 20.52
CA PRO A 21 -14.71 14.17 20.13
C PRO A 21 -13.98 13.35 19.06
N PRO A 22 -14.06 12.01 19.08
CA PRO A 22 -13.33 11.16 18.13
C PRO A 22 -13.71 11.39 16.66
N GLU A 23 -14.85 12.00 16.38
CA GLU A 23 -15.32 12.39 15.03
C GLU A 23 -14.88 13.81 14.63
N ALA A 24 -14.37 14.61 15.57
CA ALA A 24 -13.94 15.98 15.27
C ALA A 24 -12.59 15.97 14.53
N LEU A 25 -12.56 16.59 13.35
CA LEU A 25 -11.38 16.67 12.50
C LEU A 25 -10.30 17.58 13.12
N LEU A 26 -9.05 17.12 13.05
CA LEU A 26 -7.91 17.89 13.54
C LEU A 26 -7.54 19.01 12.58
N THR A 27 -7.49 20.24 13.10
CA THR A 27 -6.85 21.37 12.42
C THR A 27 -5.33 21.31 12.61
N ARG A 28 -4.58 22.04 11.78
CA ARG A 28 -3.13 22.21 11.95
C ARG A 28 -2.74 22.61 13.38
N SER A 29 -3.40 23.62 13.95
CA SER A 29 -3.08 24.11 15.29
C SER A 29 -3.32 23.04 16.37
N MET A 30 -4.42 22.29 16.26
CA MET A 30 -4.70 21.17 17.17
C MET A 30 -3.64 20.08 17.06
N LEU A 31 -3.30 19.66 15.83
CA LEU A 31 -2.31 18.62 15.61
C LEU A 31 -0.94 19.01 16.17
N LEU A 32 -0.50 20.24 15.93
CA LEU A 32 0.78 20.75 16.48
C LEU A 32 0.76 20.80 18.01
N SER A 33 -0.36 21.22 18.62
CA SER A 33 -0.51 21.22 20.08
C SER A 33 -0.44 19.81 20.68
N VAL A 34 -1.04 18.81 20.01
CA VAL A 34 -0.93 17.39 20.42
C VAL A 34 0.52 16.92 20.34
N MET A 35 1.24 17.26 19.28
CA MET A 35 2.65 16.91 19.13
C MET A 35 3.51 17.51 20.23
N GLU A 36 3.37 18.81 20.49
CA GLU A 36 4.13 19.54 21.50
C GLU A 36 3.87 19.01 22.91
N SER A 37 2.59 18.86 23.29
CA SER A 37 2.20 18.35 24.61
C SER A 37 2.60 16.88 24.86
N SER A 38 2.80 16.12 23.79
CA SER A 38 3.22 14.71 23.84
C SER A 38 4.73 14.53 23.63
N GLY A 39 5.48 15.61 23.44
CA GLY A 39 6.92 15.54 23.13
C GLY A 39 7.25 14.77 21.85
N LEU A 40 6.34 14.78 20.87
CA LEU A 40 6.47 14.04 19.62
C LEU A 40 7.09 14.90 18.52
N GLU A 41 8.08 14.33 17.85
CA GLU A 41 8.63 14.88 16.62
C GLU A 41 8.39 13.94 15.43
N PRO A 42 8.10 14.45 14.22
CA PRO A 42 7.94 13.62 13.03
C PRO A 42 9.21 12.83 12.72
N ARG A 43 9.08 11.50 12.66
CA ARG A 43 10.19 10.61 12.36
C ARG A 43 10.38 10.47 10.85
N ARG A 44 11.44 11.10 10.33
CA ARG A 44 11.83 10.99 8.91
C ARG A 44 12.06 9.54 8.46
N THR A 45 12.62 8.69 9.34
CA THR A 45 12.88 7.27 9.08
C THR A 45 11.60 6.47 8.84
N LEU A 46 10.48 6.88 9.44
CA LEU A 46 9.15 6.29 9.25
C LEU A 46 8.34 6.99 8.15
N GLY A 47 8.91 8.00 7.48
CA GLY A 47 8.22 8.73 6.41
C GLY A 47 6.99 9.52 6.86
N GLN A 48 6.91 9.89 8.14
CA GLN A 48 5.73 10.57 8.72
C GLN A 48 5.51 11.95 8.08
N ASN A 49 4.36 12.11 7.43
CA ASN A 49 3.80 13.37 6.96
C ASN A 49 2.30 13.36 7.32
N PHE A 50 1.92 14.09 8.36
CA PHE A 50 0.55 14.09 8.87
C PHE A 50 -0.33 15.01 8.03
N VAL A 51 -1.54 14.58 7.68
CA VAL A 51 -2.53 15.44 7.03
C VAL A 51 -3.14 16.37 8.07
N VAL A 52 -3.09 17.68 7.82
CA VAL A 52 -3.50 18.73 8.77
C VAL A 52 -4.63 19.63 8.27
N ASP A 53 -5.18 19.32 7.08
CA ASP A 53 -6.28 20.06 6.47
C ASP A 53 -7.59 19.24 6.54
N PRO A 54 -8.59 19.69 7.32
CA PRO A 54 -9.89 19.02 7.43
C PRO A 54 -10.62 18.86 6.09
N ASN A 55 -10.47 19.80 5.15
CA ASN A 55 -11.14 19.72 3.85
C ASN A 55 -10.58 18.58 2.98
N THR A 56 -9.27 18.38 3.03
CA THR A 56 -8.59 17.24 2.40
C THR A 56 -9.09 15.93 3.00
N ILE A 57 -9.23 15.84 4.34
CA ILE A 57 -9.79 14.64 4.98
C ILE A 57 -11.20 14.36 4.47
N ARG A 58 -12.10 15.35 4.47
CA ARG A 58 -13.47 15.20 3.95
C ARG A 58 -13.49 14.69 2.51
N ARG A 59 -12.65 15.27 1.65
CA ARG A 59 -12.50 14.84 0.25
C ARG A 59 -12.01 13.39 0.11
N ILE A 60 -11.08 12.95 0.95
CA ILE A 60 -10.56 11.58 0.93
C ILE A 60 -11.68 10.61 1.33
N VAL A 61 -12.38 10.91 2.42
CA VAL A 61 -13.50 10.10 2.92
C VAL A 61 -14.62 10.02 1.88
N GLU A 62 -15.02 11.15 1.29
CA GLU A 62 -16.01 11.20 0.20
C GLU A 62 -15.60 10.33 -0.99
N ARG A 63 -14.35 10.47 -1.46
CA ARG A 63 -13.83 9.70 -2.60
C ARG A 63 -13.67 8.22 -2.30
N SER A 64 -13.49 7.84 -1.04
CA SER A 64 -13.36 6.43 -0.65
C SER A 64 -14.68 5.66 -0.81
N GLY A 65 -15.80 6.41 -0.88
CA GLY A 65 -17.14 5.85 -0.99
C GLY A 65 -17.56 5.03 0.22
N VAL A 66 -16.88 5.20 1.36
CA VAL A 66 -17.25 4.53 2.62
C VAL A 66 -18.62 5.02 3.09
N ARG A 67 -19.39 4.09 3.64
CA ARG A 67 -20.73 4.31 4.19
C ARG A 67 -20.76 3.91 5.66
N PRO A 68 -21.75 4.42 6.42
CA PRO A 68 -21.96 3.97 7.79
C PRO A 68 -22.05 2.44 7.87
N GLY A 69 -21.29 1.83 8.79
CA GLY A 69 -21.24 0.38 8.97
C GLY A 69 -20.31 -0.39 8.02
N ASP A 70 -19.66 0.26 7.06
CA ASP A 70 -18.63 -0.40 6.23
C ASP A 70 -17.45 -0.87 7.10
N ARG A 71 -16.85 -1.99 6.69
CA ARG A 71 -15.61 -2.52 7.29
C ARG A 71 -14.43 -1.73 6.75
N VAL A 72 -13.88 -0.84 7.58
CA VAL A 72 -12.81 0.07 7.15
C VAL A 72 -11.54 -0.17 7.94
N PHE A 73 -10.41 -0.15 7.26
CA PHE A 73 -9.11 -0.13 7.92
C PHE A 73 -8.21 0.99 7.39
N GLU A 74 -7.27 1.42 8.23
CA GLU A 74 -6.28 2.45 7.92
C GLU A 74 -4.88 1.97 8.34
N ILE A 75 -3.89 2.24 7.49
CA ILE A 75 -2.48 1.95 7.77
C ILE A 75 -1.77 3.28 8.01
N GLY A 76 -1.05 3.36 9.13
CA GLY A 76 -0.31 4.57 9.52
C GLY A 76 -1.24 5.75 9.81
N PRO A 77 -2.17 5.62 10.79
CA PRO A 77 -3.09 6.70 11.16
C PRO A 77 -2.37 7.95 11.66
N GLY A 78 -1.12 7.82 12.13
CA GLY A 78 -0.39 8.93 12.71
C GLY A 78 -1.07 9.43 13.98
N LEU A 79 -1.50 10.69 13.99
CA LEU A 79 -2.29 11.28 15.07
C LEU A 79 -3.80 11.12 14.89
N GLY A 80 -4.22 10.35 13.87
CA GLY A 80 -5.63 9.98 13.64
C GLY A 80 -6.43 11.00 12.82
N SER A 81 -5.80 11.94 12.10
CA SER A 81 -6.53 12.95 11.30
C SER A 81 -7.52 12.33 10.31
N LEU A 82 -7.09 11.29 9.58
CA LEU A 82 -7.94 10.58 8.63
C LEU A 82 -8.87 9.60 9.36
N THR A 83 -8.39 8.91 10.38
CA THR A 83 -9.21 8.03 11.25
C THR A 83 -10.46 8.74 11.77
N ARG A 84 -10.31 9.97 12.26
CA ARG A 84 -11.41 10.82 12.76
C ARG A 84 -12.43 11.14 11.65
N GLY A 85 -11.96 11.34 10.42
CA GLY A 85 -12.84 11.50 9.26
C GLY A 85 -13.62 10.23 8.89
N LEU A 86 -12.99 9.06 9.02
CA LEU A 86 -13.66 7.77 8.81
C LEU A 86 -14.70 7.50 9.92
N ILE A 87 -14.39 7.83 11.17
CA ILE A 87 -15.33 7.79 12.29
C ILE A 87 -16.52 8.73 12.03
N ALA A 88 -16.25 9.96 11.60
CA ALA A 88 -17.29 10.93 11.26
C ALA A 88 -18.22 10.47 10.12
N ALA A 89 -17.77 9.55 9.27
CA ALA A 89 -18.59 8.90 8.24
C ALA A 89 -19.46 7.74 8.76
N GLY A 90 -19.48 7.50 10.08
CA GLY A 90 -20.26 6.43 10.71
C GLY A 90 -19.61 5.05 10.65
N THR A 91 -18.28 4.99 10.48
CA THR A 91 -17.52 3.73 10.50
C THR A 91 -16.83 3.54 11.85
N ARG A 92 -16.41 2.31 12.14
CA ARG A 92 -15.55 1.98 13.28
C ARG A 92 -14.25 1.37 12.74
N PRO A 93 -13.26 2.21 12.38
CA PRO A 93 -12.09 1.73 11.64
C PRO A 93 -11.16 0.88 12.50
N VAL A 94 -10.50 -0.10 11.88
CA VAL A 94 -9.32 -0.78 12.43
C VAL A 94 -8.07 -0.06 11.93
N VAL A 95 -7.22 0.43 12.84
CA VAL A 95 -6.01 1.16 12.47
C VAL A 95 -4.75 0.39 12.85
N VAL A 96 -3.80 0.31 11.93
CA VAL A 96 -2.50 -0.36 12.13
C VAL A 96 -1.39 0.68 12.17
N GLU A 97 -0.77 0.85 13.34
CA GLU A 97 0.30 1.83 13.57
C GLU A 97 1.59 1.14 14.02
N ILE A 98 2.71 1.48 13.36
CA ILE A 98 4.04 0.92 13.65
C ILE A 98 4.74 1.71 14.78
N ASP A 99 4.46 3.00 14.90
CA ASP A 99 5.08 3.85 15.90
C ASP A 99 4.44 3.66 17.28
N ALA A 100 5.14 2.92 18.13
CA ALA A 100 4.73 2.62 19.51
C ALA A 100 4.45 3.88 20.36
N GLN A 101 5.02 5.05 20.00
CA GLN A 101 4.72 6.30 20.70
C GLN A 101 3.34 6.87 20.36
N LEU A 102 2.83 6.60 19.16
CA LEU A 102 1.52 7.10 18.71
C LEU A 102 0.38 6.23 19.21
N VAL A 103 0.61 4.94 19.45
CA VAL A 103 -0.41 3.98 19.86
C VAL A 103 -1.14 4.39 21.16
N PRO A 104 -0.47 4.79 22.25
CA PRO A 104 -1.16 5.27 23.46
C PRO A 104 -2.02 6.51 23.20
N ILE A 105 -1.55 7.43 22.35
CA ILE A 105 -2.27 8.66 22.00
C ILE A 105 -3.52 8.32 21.18
N LEU A 106 -3.40 7.44 20.19
CA LEU A 106 -4.53 6.95 19.39
C LEU A 106 -5.58 6.28 20.29
N ARG A 107 -5.16 5.37 21.18
CA ARG A 107 -6.07 4.69 22.13
C ARG A 107 -6.76 5.69 23.05
N SER A 108 -6.02 6.65 23.59
CA SER A 108 -6.58 7.67 24.49
C SER A 108 -7.55 8.62 23.77
N THR A 109 -7.29 8.96 22.51
CA THR A 109 -8.02 10.02 21.80
C THR A 109 -9.16 9.51 20.93
N LEU A 110 -9.11 8.24 20.52
CA LEU A 110 -10.15 7.58 19.73
C LEU A 110 -11.06 6.70 20.60
N GLY A 111 -10.56 6.19 21.74
CA GLY A 111 -11.33 5.30 22.61
C GLY A 111 -11.90 4.10 21.85
N ASP A 112 -13.16 3.77 22.11
CA ASP A 112 -13.84 2.63 21.46
C ASP A 112 -14.31 2.91 20.02
N ALA A 113 -14.13 4.14 19.53
CA ALA A 113 -14.54 4.54 18.18
C ALA A 113 -13.64 3.96 17.08
N ALA A 114 -12.45 3.45 17.43
CA ALA A 114 -11.56 2.73 16.52
C ALA A 114 -10.85 1.60 17.26
N GLU A 115 -10.49 0.55 16.53
CA GLU A 115 -9.61 -0.50 17.04
C GLU A 115 -8.16 -0.18 16.68
N VAL A 116 -7.27 -0.11 17.69
CA VAL A 116 -5.86 0.28 17.48
C VAL A 116 -4.94 -0.93 17.62
N VAL A 117 -4.43 -1.39 16.49
CA VAL A 117 -3.44 -2.47 16.37
C VAL A 117 -2.05 -1.86 16.24
N GLN A 118 -1.15 -2.25 17.14
CA GLN A 118 0.27 -1.91 17.03
C GLN A 118 0.97 -2.96 16.16
N GLY A 119 1.55 -2.56 15.04
CA GLY A 119 2.28 -3.48 14.18
C GLY A 119 2.76 -2.86 12.88
N ASP A 120 3.71 -3.54 12.23
CA ASP A 120 4.14 -3.22 10.88
C ASP A 120 3.16 -3.83 9.87
N ALA A 121 2.56 -3.02 9.00
CA ALA A 121 1.67 -3.48 7.93
C ALA A 121 2.31 -4.55 7.01
N LEU A 122 3.65 -4.60 6.93
CA LEU A 122 4.41 -5.62 6.22
C LEU A 122 4.71 -6.87 7.04
N ALA A 123 4.38 -6.92 8.34
CA ALA A 123 4.62 -8.08 9.21
C ALA A 123 3.37 -8.60 9.94
N VAL A 124 2.33 -7.78 10.14
CA VAL A 124 1.10 -8.20 10.83
C VAL A 124 0.41 -9.38 10.12
N ASP A 125 -0.32 -10.16 10.92
CA ASP A 125 -1.26 -11.15 10.42
C ASP A 125 -2.58 -10.44 10.06
N TRP A 126 -2.78 -10.22 8.76
CA TRP A 126 -3.98 -9.56 8.26
C TRP A 126 -5.26 -10.37 8.46
N SER A 127 -5.17 -11.69 8.65
CA SER A 127 -6.33 -12.54 8.94
C SER A 127 -6.79 -12.39 10.38
N GLU A 128 -5.87 -12.13 11.31
CA GLU A 128 -6.22 -11.78 12.69
C GLU A 128 -6.77 -10.35 12.76
N VAL A 129 -6.18 -9.41 12.02
CA VAL A 129 -6.57 -7.99 12.04
C VAL A 129 -7.92 -7.73 11.36
N LEU A 130 -8.22 -8.40 10.24
CA LEU A 130 -9.41 -8.14 9.43
C LEU A 130 -10.40 -9.31 9.40
N GLY A 131 -10.04 -10.46 9.97
CA GLY A 131 -10.81 -11.69 9.81
C GLY A 131 -10.78 -12.23 8.38
N THR A 132 -11.68 -13.18 8.10
CA THR A 132 -11.77 -13.91 6.82
C THR A 132 -12.95 -13.48 5.94
N GLU A 133 -13.81 -12.60 6.45
CA GLU A 133 -15.00 -12.12 5.76
C GLU A 133 -14.65 -10.98 4.78
N PRO A 134 -15.05 -11.07 3.50
CA PRO A 134 -14.75 -10.06 2.50
C PRO A 134 -15.54 -8.77 2.73
N GLY A 135 -15.10 -7.70 2.06
CA GLY A 135 -15.79 -6.40 2.04
C GLY A 135 -15.02 -5.27 2.71
N TRP A 136 -13.75 -5.48 3.05
CA TRP A 136 -12.93 -4.46 3.65
C TRP A 136 -12.53 -3.37 2.66
N VAL A 137 -12.62 -2.11 3.11
CA VAL A 137 -12.17 -0.92 2.41
C VAL A 137 -11.00 -0.31 3.16
N GLY A 138 -9.82 -0.29 2.54
CA GLY A 138 -8.65 0.39 3.10
C GLY A 138 -8.61 1.85 2.69
N VAL A 139 -8.47 2.76 3.64
CA VAL A 139 -8.28 4.20 3.36
C VAL A 139 -7.07 4.67 4.14
N ALA A 140 -6.00 5.09 3.44
CA ALA A 140 -4.73 5.38 4.11
C ALA A 140 -3.90 6.47 3.43
N ASN A 141 -3.15 7.22 4.23
CA ASN A 141 -2.02 8.02 3.78
C ASN A 141 -0.73 7.23 3.98
N LEU A 142 -0.29 6.50 2.95
CA LEU A 142 0.78 5.51 3.12
C LEU A 142 2.16 6.17 3.22
N PRO A 143 3.03 5.71 4.14
CA PRO A 143 4.42 6.17 4.18
C PRO A 143 5.14 5.79 2.88
N TYR A 144 5.84 6.76 2.30
CA TYR A 144 6.34 6.67 0.92
C TYR A 144 7.35 5.54 0.69
N ASN A 145 8.13 5.19 1.71
CA ASN A 145 9.17 4.17 1.64
C ASN A 145 8.62 2.73 1.62
N VAL A 146 7.39 2.51 2.12
CA VAL A 146 6.80 1.16 2.22
C VAL A 146 5.51 0.99 1.40
N ALA A 147 4.92 2.09 0.91
CA ALA A 147 3.61 2.09 0.26
C ALA A 147 3.43 1.01 -0.83
N THR A 148 4.42 0.86 -1.72
CA THR A 148 4.33 -0.13 -2.82
C THR A 148 4.35 -1.56 -2.30
N ALA A 149 5.22 -1.87 -1.33
CA ALA A 149 5.29 -3.21 -0.76
C ALA A 149 4.00 -3.56 0.00
N VAL A 150 3.46 -2.61 0.76
CA VAL A 150 2.20 -2.79 1.50
C VAL A 150 1.04 -3.07 0.56
N VAL A 151 0.86 -2.26 -0.49
CA VAL A 151 -0.29 -2.43 -1.40
C VAL A 151 -0.16 -3.72 -2.22
N ILE A 152 1.04 -4.11 -2.63
CA ILE A 152 1.26 -5.42 -3.27
C ILE A 152 0.90 -6.55 -2.31
N ARG A 153 1.37 -6.52 -1.06
CA ARG A 153 1.04 -7.53 -0.05
C ARG A 153 -0.46 -7.64 0.18
N LEU A 154 -1.16 -6.52 0.36
CA LEU A 154 -2.62 -6.50 0.50
C LEU A 154 -3.33 -7.10 -0.72
N ALA A 155 -2.84 -6.78 -1.92
CA ALA A 155 -3.41 -7.28 -3.16
C ALA A 155 -3.22 -8.80 -3.32
N GLU A 156 -2.04 -9.31 -3.00
CA GLU A 156 -1.63 -10.72 -3.16
C GLU A 156 -2.15 -11.63 -2.04
N GLU A 157 -2.06 -11.19 -0.78
CA GLU A 157 -2.20 -12.05 0.41
C GLU A 157 -3.50 -11.82 1.19
N VAL A 158 -4.20 -10.70 0.97
CA VAL A 158 -5.35 -10.29 1.81
C VAL A 158 -6.63 -10.21 0.98
N PRO A 159 -7.24 -11.36 0.62
CA PRO A 159 -8.37 -11.41 -0.32
C PRO A 159 -9.63 -10.72 0.21
N VAL A 160 -9.75 -10.53 1.52
CA VAL A 160 -10.89 -9.84 2.15
C VAL A 160 -10.94 -8.34 1.84
N VAL A 161 -9.81 -7.74 1.45
CA VAL A 161 -9.71 -6.33 1.03
C VAL A 161 -10.22 -6.19 -0.40
N GLN A 162 -11.37 -5.53 -0.56
CA GLN A 162 -12.05 -5.38 -1.84
C GLN A 162 -11.76 -4.03 -2.51
N ARG A 163 -11.48 -3.00 -1.72
CA ARG A 163 -11.18 -1.66 -2.22
C ARG A 163 -10.10 -1.00 -1.38
N LEU A 164 -9.24 -0.24 -2.03
CA LEU A 164 -8.26 0.64 -1.41
C LEU A 164 -8.42 2.05 -2.01
N LEU A 165 -8.45 3.07 -1.16
CA LEU A 165 -8.18 4.44 -1.57
C LEU A 165 -6.97 4.93 -0.77
N VAL A 166 -5.83 5.02 -1.43
CA VAL A 166 -4.58 5.36 -0.74
C VAL A 166 -3.93 6.59 -1.33
N MET A 167 -3.33 7.39 -0.45
CA MET A 167 -2.52 8.53 -0.83
C MET A 167 -1.05 8.13 -0.85
N VAL A 168 -0.37 8.47 -1.94
CA VAL A 168 1.06 8.21 -2.18
C VAL A 168 1.68 9.35 -2.98
N GLN A 169 3.02 9.37 -3.09
CA GLN A 169 3.70 10.27 -4.01
C GLN A 169 3.18 10.11 -5.44
N ARG A 170 3.12 11.23 -6.19
CA ARG A 170 2.59 11.23 -7.57
C ARG A 170 3.24 10.17 -8.46
N GLU A 171 4.57 10.11 -8.51
CA GLU A 171 5.29 9.16 -9.37
C GLU A 171 4.98 7.69 -9.01
N VAL A 172 4.79 7.41 -7.71
CA VAL A 172 4.44 6.07 -7.22
C VAL A 172 3.04 5.69 -7.69
N GLY A 173 2.06 6.59 -7.50
CA GLY A 173 0.69 6.35 -7.95
C GLY A 173 0.57 6.22 -9.46
N GLU A 174 1.26 7.07 -10.22
CA GLU A 174 1.35 7.00 -11.68
C GLU A 174 1.94 5.67 -12.15
N ARG A 175 2.97 5.16 -11.46
CA ARG A 175 3.54 3.84 -11.74
C ARG A 175 2.54 2.71 -11.49
N TRP A 176 1.70 2.78 -10.46
CA TRP A 176 0.73 1.72 -10.15
C TRP A 176 -0.37 1.60 -11.21
N VAL A 177 -0.80 2.72 -11.78
CA VAL A 177 -1.86 2.77 -12.80
C VAL A 177 -1.33 2.70 -14.24
N ALA A 178 0.00 2.65 -14.40
CA ALA A 178 0.64 2.67 -15.70
C ALA A 178 0.21 1.48 -16.56
N THR A 179 0.06 1.71 -17.86
CA THR A 179 -0.25 0.67 -18.85
C THR A 179 1.00 0.25 -19.63
N PRO A 180 0.98 -0.93 -20.28
CA PRO A 180 2.07 -1.38 -21.15
C PRO A 180 2.46 -0.33 -22.19
N GLY A 181 3.75 -0.30 -22.53
CA GLY A 181 4.36 0.67 -23.45
C GLY A 181 4.69 2.02 -22.82
N SER A 182 4.18 2.34 -21.63
CA SER A 182 4.49 3.61 -20.96
C SER A 182 5.87 3.61 -20.29
N LYS A 183 6.50 4.79 -20.21
CA LYS A 183 7.83 4.95 -19.58
C LYS A 183 7.85 4.62 -18.09
N VAL A 184 6.73 4.81 -17.40
CA VAL A 184 6.60 4.59 -15.95
C VAL A 184 6.11 3.19 -15.58
N TYR A 185 5.60 2.40 -16.55
CA TYR A 185 5.17 1.01 -16.35
C TYR A 185 6.28 0.15 -15.76
N GLY A 186 6.03 -0.66 -14.74
CA GLY A 186 7.09 -1.43 -14.08
C GLY A 186 6.56 -2.58 -13.26
N ILE A 187 7.43 -3.15 -12.42
CA ILE A 187 7.09 -4.27 -11.53
C ILE A 187 5.79 -4.01 -10.75
N PRO A 188 5.58 -2.84 -10.09
CA PRO A 188 4.34 -2.61 -9.35
C PRO A 188 3.10 -2.60 -10.24
N SER A 189 3.20 -2.05 -11.45
CA SER A 189 2.10 -2.01 -12.41
C SER A 189 1.61 -3.43 -12.72
N VAL A 190 2.54 -4.34 -13.00
CA VAL A 190 2.24 -5.73 -13.38
C VAL A 190 1.70 -6.52 -12.17
N LEU A 191 2.38 -6.45 -11.02
CA LEU A 191 1.98 -7.21 -9.84
C LEU A 191 0.60 -6.79 -9.32
N LEU A 192 0.32 -5.49 -9.27
CA LEU A 192 -0.99 -4.98 -8.86
C LEU A 192 -2.07 -5.31 -9.88
N ALA A 193 -1.79 -5.15 -11.18
CA ALA A 193 -2.76 -5.42 -12.24
C ALA A 193 -3.21 -6.89 -12.29
N ARG A 194 -2.53 -7.82 -11.63
CA ARG A 194 -3.03 -9.19 -11.49
C ARG A 194 -4.26 -9.26 -10.58
N HIS A 195 -4.26 -8.48 -9.51
CA HIS A 195 -5.21 -8.61 -8.40
C HIS A 195 -6.24 -7.48 -8.37
N MET A 196 -5.84 -6.26 -8.71
CA MET A 196 -6.64 -5.05 -8.54
C MET A 196 -6.59 -4.14 -9.76
N ALA A 197 -7.74 -3.62 -10.18
CA ALA A 197 -7.82 -2.55 -11.16
C ALA A 197 -7.53 -1.23 -10.46
N ALA A 198 -6.56 -0.46 -10.97
CA ALA A 198 -6.09 0.76 -10.34
C ALA A 198 -6.37 1.98 -11.21
N ARG A 199 -6.78 3.11 -10.60
CA ARG A 199 -6.94 4.40 -11.28
C ARG A 199 -6.55 5.56 -10.38
N LEU A 200 -6.14 6.68 -10.97
CA LEU A 200 -5.96 7.92 -10.22
C LEU A 200 -7.33 8.46 -9.78
N ALA A 201 -7.40 8.88 -8.52
CA ALA A 201 -8.60 9.40 -7.88
C ALA A 201 -8.47 10.89 -7.49
N GLY A 202 -7.38 11.56 -7.86
CA GLY A 202 -7.20 13.01 -7.72
C GLY A 202 -5.84 13.41 -7.11
N GLY A 203 -5.44 14.66 -7.30
CA GLY A 203 -4.22 15.22 -6.71
C GLY A 203 -4.40 15.75 -5.29
N VAL A 204 -3.32 15.72 -4.50
CA VAL A 204 -3.26 16.29 -3.15
C VAL A 204 -1.99 17.15 -3.02
N SER A 205 -2.20 18.42 -2.63
CA SER A 205 -1.14 19.41 -2.51
C SER A 205 -0.25 19.13 -1.29
N PRO A 206 1.08 19.33 -1.37
CA PRO A 206 1.98 19.18 -0.22
C PRO A 206 1.68 20.17 0.92
N GLU A 207 0.96 21.27 0.68
CA GLU A 207 0.62 22.26 1.72
C GLU A 207 -0.31 21.73 2.83
N VAL A 208 -1.01 20.63 2.55
CA VAL A 208 -1.98 20.04 3.48
C VAL A 208 -1.33 19.12 4.52
N PHE A 209 0.00 19.06 4.55
CA PHE A 209 0.77 18.18 5.42
C PHE A 209 1.59 18.93 6.49
N HIS A 210 1.99 18.19 7.51
CA HIS A 210 3.05 18.55 8.45
C HIS A 210 3.88 17.30 8.83
N PRO A 211 5.21 17.32 8.65
CA PRO A 211 5.97 18.29 7.86
C PRO A 211 5.52 18.29 6.39
N LYS A 212 5.85 19.36 5.67
CA LYS A 212 5.52 19.46 4.24
C LYS A 212 6.45 18.54 3.43
N PRO A 213 5.92 17.60 2.63
CA PRO A 213 6.73 16.78 1.73
C PRO A 213 7.28 17.62 0.58
N ARG A 214 8.38 17.15 -0.03
CA ARG A 214 9.05 17.84 -1.15
C ARG A 214 8.37 17.63 -2.50
N VAL A 215 7.46 16.67 -2.57
CA VAL A 215 6.80 16.24 -3.80
C VAL A 215 5.29 16.21 -3.58
N ASP A 216 4.55 16.32 -4.68
CA ASP A 216 3.11 16.18 -4.64
C ASP A 216 2.65 14.75 -4.38
N SER A 217 1.42 14.64 -3.87
CA SER A 217 0.72 13.38 -3.67
C SER A 217 -0.46 13.20 -4.63
N VAL A 218 -0.88 11.96 -4.80
CA VAL A 218 -2.09 11.56 -5.51
C VAL A 218 -2.85 10.53 -4.71
N LEU A 219 -4.18 10.54 -4.86
CA LEU A 219 -5.04 9.43 -4.44
C LEU A 219 -5.08 8.40 -5.56
N VAL A 220 -4.92 7.13 -5.20
CA VAL A 220 -5.07 5.98 -6.09
C VAL A 220 -6.18 5.11 -5.54
N GLU A 221 -7.19 4.85 -6.36
CA GLU A 221 -8.19 3.83 -6.07
C GLU A 221 -7.73 2.50 -6.67
N LEU A 222 -7.77 1.45 -5.86
CA LEU A 222 -7.57 0.07 -6.31
C LEU A 222 -8.82 -0.75 -5.95
N ILE A 223 -9.40 -1.42 -6.93
CA ILE A 223 -10.58 -2.28 -6.75
C ILE A 223 -10.15 -3.70 -7.08
N ARG A 224 -10.41 -4.64 -6.17
CA ARG A 224 -10.14 -6.06 -6.40
C ARG A 224 -10.94 -6.56 -7.59
N ARG A 225 -10.29 -7.30 -8.48
CA ARG A 225 -10.97 -7.98 -9.58
C ARG A 225 -11.81 -9.12 -9.04
N ASP A 226 -13.03 -9.29 -9.56
CA ASP A 226 -13.88 -10.46 -9.29
C ASP A 226 -13.14 -11.76 -9.59
N ARG A 227 -12.32 -11.74 -10.65
CA ARG A 227 -11.40 -12.82 -11.02
C ARG A 227 -10.00 -12.23 -11.24
N PRO A 228 -9.04 -12.50 -10.34
CA PRO A 228 -7.64 -12.19 -10.59
C PRO A 228 -7.16 -12.83 -11.90
N VAL A 229 -6.18 -12.22 -12.55
CA VAL A 229 -5.60 -12.80 -13.77
C VAL A 229 -4.94 -14.14 -13.41
N GLU A 230 -5.49 -15.20 -13.98
CA GLU A 230 -5.11 -16.58 -13.65
C GLU A 230 -3.69 -16.87 -14.09
N THR A 231 -2.92 -17.51 -13.21
CA THR A 231 -1.61 -18.09 -13.53
C THR A 231 -1.49 -19.38 -12.74
N ALA A 232 -1.05 -20.45 -13.41
CA ALA A 232 -0.82 -21.73 -12.75
C ALA A 232 0.35 -21.67 -11.74
N SER A 233 1.17 -20.62 -11.79
CA SER A 233 2.28 -20.42 -10.87
C SER A 233 2.46 -18.93 -10.50
N PRO A 234 1.80 -18.47 -9.41
CA PRO A 234 1.97 -17.11 -8.89
C PRO A 234 3.42 -16.78 -8.54
N LYS A 235 4.18 -17.76 -8.03
CA LYS A 235 5.60 -17.60 -7.72
C LYS A 235 6.43 -17.36 -8.99
N ALA A 236 6.26 -18.21 -10.01
CA ALA A 236 6.99 -18.03 -11.28
C ALA A 236 6.64 -16.70 -11.95
N PHE A 237 5.38 -16.27 -11.87
CA PHE A 237 4.95 -14.97 -12.36
C PHE A 237 5.74 -13.83 -11.71
N GLY A 238 5.78 -13.77 -10.39
CA GLY A 238 6.54 -12.73 -9.68
C GLY A 238 8.04 -12.77 -10.00
N ASP A 239 8.62 -13.96 -10.07
CA ASP A 239 10.05 -14.14 -10.36
C ASP A 239 10.42 -13.72 -11.79
N LEU A 240 9.59 -14.06 -12.79
CA LEU A 240 9.79 -13.65 -14.18
C LEU A 240 9.68 -12.13 -14.35
N VAL A 241 8.63 -11.52 -13.78
CA VAL A 241 8.45 -10.07 -13.83
C VAL A 241 9.66 -9.36 -13.22
N ARG A 242 10.09 -9.77 -12.01
CA ARG A 242 11.25 -9.17 -11.35
C ARG A 242 12.54 -9.36 -12.16
N ALA A 243 12.80 -10.57 -12.67
CA ALA A 243 13.99 -10.86 -13.48
C ALA A 243 14.02 -10.03 -14.77
N ALA A 244 12.89 -9.90 -15.46
CA ALA A 244 12.81 -9.15 -16.70
C ALA A 244 13.06 -7.65 -16.49
N PHE A 245 12.44 -7.04 -15.48
CA PHE A 245 12.55 -5.60 -15.22
C PHE A 245 13.92 -5.19 -14.63
N GLN A 246 14.74 -6.11 -14.10
CA GLN A 246 16.15 -5.83 -13.78
C GLN A 246 16.94 -5.40 -15.02
N GLN A 247 16.56 -5.90 -16.20
CA GLN A 247 17.18 -5.55 -17.48
C GLN A 247 16.16 -4.87 -18.41
N ARG A 248 15.38 -3.92 -17.90
CA ARG A 248 14.28 -3.24 -18.62
C ARG A 248 14.56 -2.89 -20.09
N ARG A 249 15.76 -2.36 -20.40
CA ARG A 249 16.11 -1.90 -21.76
C ARG A 249 16.46 -3.04 -22.72
N LYS A 250 16.57 -4.28 -22.23
CA LYS A 250 16.91 -5.48 -23.01
C LYS A 250 15.65 -6.22 -23.43
N MET A 251 15.76 -6.95 -24.53
CA MET A 251 14.71 -7.84 -25.04
C MET A 251 14.49 -9.00 -24.07
N LEU A 252 13.26 -9.53 -23.99
CA LEU A 252 12.88 -10.59 -23.06
C LEU A 252 13.78 -11.82 -23.16
N ARG A 253 14.15 -12.26 -24.37
CA ARG A 253 15.08 -13.40 -24.56
C ARG A 253 16.45 -13.20 -23.91
N ARG A 254 16.86 -11.95 -23.68
CA ARG A 254 18.10 -11.61 -22.97
C ARG A 254 17.86 -11.49 -21.48
N SER A 255 16.80 -10.81 -21.07
CA SER A 255 16.46 -10.59 -19.66
C SER A 255 16.03 -11.87 -18.93
N LEU A 256 15.47 -12.83 -19.67
CA LEU A 256 14.97 -14.11 -19.17
C LEU A 256 15.79 -15.30 -19.69
N ALA A 257 17.04 -15.07 -20.11
CA ALA A 257 17.92 -16.14 -20.55
C ALA A 257 18.07 -17.22 -19.46
N GLY A 258 17.92 -18.49 -19.86
CA GLY A 258 17.94 -19.64 -18.93
C GLY A 258 16.67 -19.82 -18.09
N ARG A 259 15.65 -18.97 -18.28
CA ARG A 259 14.32 -19.09 -17.66
C ARG A 259 13.21 -19.37 -18.66
N VAL A 260 13.34 -18.83 -19.88
CA VAL A 260 12.39 -19.01 -20.98
C VAL A 260 13.18 -19.23 -22.27
N ASP A 261 12.83 -20.27 -23.03
CA ASP A 261 13.38 -20.55 -24.36
C ASP A 261 12.46 -20.04 -25.47
N ALA A 262 12.85 -20.26 -26.73
CA ALA A 262 12.09 -19.78 -27.89
C ALA A 262 10.68 -20.40 -27.96
N ASP A 263 10.54 -21.68 -27.60
CA ASP A 263 9.25 -22.37 -27.60
C ASP A 263 8.32 -21.82 -26.51
N GLY A 264 8.87 -21.52 -25.32
CA GLY A 264 8.13 -20.86 -24.24
C GLY A 264 7.62 -19.47 -24.60
N PHE A 265 8.38 -18.68 -25.35
CA PHE A 265 7.90 -17.42 -25.91
C PHE A 265 6.83 -17.65 -26.99
N GLY A 266 7.08 -18.56 -27.93
CA GLY A 266 6.15 -18.88 -29.02
C GLY A 266 4.78 -19.37 -28.53
N ALA A 267 4.75 -20.17 -27.45
CA ALA A 267 3.53 -20.68 -26.83
C ALA A 267 2.57 -19.58 -26.35
N VAL A 268 3.07 -18.38 -26.09
CA VAL A 268 2.27 -17.22 -25.66
C VAL A 268 2.18 -16.11 -26.70
N GLY A 269 2.63 -16.39 -27.93
CA GLY A 269 2.60 -15.45 -29.04
C GLY A 269 3.69 -14.38 -29.01
N LEU A 270 4.81 -14.63 -28.32
CA LEU A 270 5.95 -13.71 -28.25
C LEU A 270 7.10 -14.20 -29.13
N SER A 271 7.85 -13.25 -29.69
CA SER A 271 9.10 -13.53 -30.41
C SER A 271 10.32 -13.56 -29.48
N GLY A 272 10.20 -12.97 -28.29
CA GLY A 272 11.28 -12.74 -27.35
C GLY A 272 12.04 -11.43 -27.59
N ASP A 273 11.72 -10.70 -28.67
CA ASP A 273 12.28 -9.38 -29.02
C ASP A 273 11.55 -8.23 -28.30
N GLU A 274 10.40 -8.53 -27.71
CA GLU A 274 9.64 -7.58 -26.92
C GLU A 274 10.46 -7.16 -25.69
N ARG A 275 10.20 -5.95 -25.20
CA ARG A 275 10.77 -5.49 -23.92
C ARG A 275 9.79 -5.75 -22.78
N PRO A 276 10.28 -5.90 -21.54
CA PRO A 276 9.43 -6.15 -20.38
C PRO A 276 8.27 -5.16 -20.26
N GLU A 277 8.50 -3.89 -20.58
CA GLU A 277 7.46 -2.87 -20.49
C GLU A 277 6.34 -2.97 -21.53
N MET A 278 6.47 -3.81 -22.54
CA MET A 278 5.48 -3.96 -23.61
C MET A 278 4.40 -4.99 -23.29
N LEU A 279 4.59 -5.82 -22.27
CA LEU A 279 3.70 -6.93 -21.93
C LEU A 279 2.63 -6.49 -20.92
N ASP A 280 1.37 -6.81 -21.23
CA ASP A 280 0.27 -6.77 -20.26
C ASP A 280 0.35 -7.92 -19.25
N VAL A 281 -0.47 -7.83 -18.21
CA VAL A 281 -0.45 -8.78 -17.09
C VAL A 281 -0.92 -10.17 -17.52
N GLU A 282 -1.85 -10.24 -18.48
CA GLU A 282 -2.35 -11.47 -19.07
C GLU A 282 -1.23 -12.23 -19.78
N THR A 283 -0.41 -11.54 -20.56
CA THR A 283 0.75 -12.13 -21.25
C THR A 283 1.81 -12.58 -20.26
N TRP A 284 2.08 -11.80 -19.21
CA TRP A 284 2.96 -12.23 -18.12
C TRP A 284 2.46 -13.50 -17.42
N CYS A 285 1.15 -13.60 -17.15
CA CYS A 285 0.55 -14.76 -16.51
C CYS A 285 0.57 -16.01 -17.39
N ARG A 286 0.30 -15.86 -18.69
CA ARG A 286 0.44 -16.95 -19.67
C ARG A 286 1.89 -17.44 -19.72
N LEU A 287 2.85 -16.52 -19.81
CA LEU A 287 4.28 -16.86 -19.86
C LEU A 287 4.72 -17.63 -18.60
N ALA A 288 4.28 -17.19 -17.42
CA ALA A 288 4.55 -17.87 -16.16
C ALA A 288 3.97 -19.28 -16.09
N THR A 289 2.78 -19.47 -16.66
CA THR A 289 2.12 -20.78 -16.74
C THR A 289 2.90 -21.73 -17.64
N CYS A 290 3.41 -21.26 -18.79
CA CYS A 290 4.24 -22.06 -19.69
C CYS A 290 5.55 -22.51 -19.03
N VAL A 291 6.22 -21.63 -18.29
CA VAL A 291 7.48 -21.94 -17.59
C VAL A 291 7.29 -22.92 -16.44
N ALA A 292 6.13 -22.90 -15.78
CA ALA A 292 5.83 -23.77 -14.65
C ALA A 292 5.28 -25.15 -15.04
N ALA A 293 4.83 -25.33 -16.28
CA ALA A 293 4.40 -26.63 -16.77
C ALA A 293 5.61 -27.59 -16.81
N PRO A 294 5.53 -28.80 -16.23
CA PRO A 294 6.59 -29.79 -16.40
C PRO A 294 6.73 -30.06 -17.90
N SER A 295 7.95 -29.95 -18.42
CA SER A 295 8.27 -30.38 -19.78
C SER A 295 7.77 -31.80 -19.94
N ALA A 296 6.74 -32.02 -20.78
CA ALA A 296 6.28 -33.37 -21.05
C ALA A 296 7.49 -34.20 -21.50
N PRO A 297 7.76 -35.39 -20.91
CA PRO A 297 8.88 -36.21 -21.35
C PRO A 297 8.66 -36.49 -22.84
N GLY A 298 9.61 -36.00 -23.66
CA GLY A 298 9.54 -36.11 -25.11
C GLY A 298 9.26 -37.55 -25.50
N GLY A 299 8.14 -37.76 -26.18
CA GLY A 299 7.77 -39.06 -26.72
C GLY A 299 8.88 -39.54 -27.64
N THR A 300 9.58 -40.59 -27.22
CA THR A 300 10.42 -41.36 -28.14
C THR A 300 9.52 -41.95 -29.21
N VAL A 301 9.55 -41.34 -30.39
CA VAL A 301 9.10 -41.96 -31.63
C VAL A 301 10.10 -43.08 -31.92
N SER A 302 9.73 -44.32 -31.57
CA SER A 302 10.36 -45.49 -32.18
C SER A 302 9.56 -45.82 -33.44
N ALA A 303 10.19 -45.60 -34.59
CA ALA A 303 9.97 -46.47 -35.74
C ALA A 303 10.69 -47.81 -35.52
#